data_AF-A0A3B1CJR8-F1
#
_entry.id   AF-A0A3B1CJR8-F1
#
_cell.length_a   1.000
_cell.length_b   1.000
_cell.length_c   1.000
_cell.angle_alpha   90.00
_cell.angle_beta   90.00
_cell.angle_gamma   90.00
#
_symmetry.space_group_name_H-M   'P 1'
#
loop_
_entity.id
_entity.type
_entity.pdbx_description
1 polymer ?
#
loop_
_entity_poly.entity_id
_entity_poly.type
_entity_poly.pdbx_seq_one_letter_code
_entity_poly.pdbx_strand_id
1 'polypeptide(L)' 'MSLLRKINSPQDLKKIPREALPELAKDIRALILETVSEKGGHLGASLGTVELT' A
#
# COMPACT_ATOMS: atom_id res chain seq x y z
N MET A 1 3.55 -4.34 -8.19
CA MET A 1 4.43 -3.22 -7.75
C MET A 1 4.70 -2.22 -8.88
N SER A 2 3.65 -1.66 -9.46
CA SER A 2 3.72 -0.77 -10.64
C SER A 2 3.27 0.67 -10.31
N LEU A 3 2.20 0.80 -9.52
CA LEU A 3 1.61 2.09 -9.17
C LEU A 3 2.30 2.73 -7.98
N LEU A 4 2.62 1.95 -6.94
CA LEU A 4 3.23 2.47 -5.71
C LEU A 4 4.62 3.10 -5.97
N ARG A 5 5.39 2.55 -6.91
CA ARG A 5 6.72 3.09 -7.30
C ARG A 5 6.66 4.45 -8.01
N LYS A 6 5.47 4.88 -8.45
CA LYS A 6 5.27 6.18 -9.11
C LYS A 6 4.80 7.26 -8.12
N ILE A 7 4.57 6.90 -6.85
CA ILE A 7 4.11 7.79 -5.80
C ILE A 7 5.28 8.11 -4.89
N ASN A 8 5.80 9.34 -4.99
CA ASN A 8 6.87 9.83 -4.12
C ASN A 8 6.36 10.87 -3.10
N SER A 9 5.11 11.32 -3.25
CA SER A 9 4.49 12.32 -2.39
C SER A 9 2.97 12.12 -2.28
N PRO A 10 2.31 12.63 -1.22
CA PRO A 10 0.85 12.63 -1.11
C PRO A 10 0.15 13.34 -2.27
N GLN A 11 0.82 14.28 -2.94
CA GLN A 11 0.31 14.97 -4.11
C GLN A 11 0.22 14.04 -5.33
N ASP A 12 1.11 13.05 -5.43
CA ASP A 12 1.09 12.09 -6.54
C ASP A 12 -0.05 11.08 -6.40
N LEU A 13 -0.38 10.71 -5.15
CA LEU A 13 -1.55 9.89 -4.85
C LEU A 13 -2.85 10.53 -5.37
N LYS A 14 -2.98 11.87 -5.22
CA LYS A 14 -4.16 12.62 -5.68
C LYS A 14 -4.30 12.65 -7.21
N LYS A 15 -3.24 12.36 -7.96
CA LYS A 15 -3.24 12.30 -9.43
C LYS A 15 -3.67 10.93 -9.97
N ILE A 16 -3.80 9.92 -9.10
CA ILE A 16 -4.20 8.57 -9.49
C ILE A 16 -5.72 8.52 -9.69
N PRO A 17 -6.20 7.98 -10.83
CA PRO A 17 -7.63 7.81 -11.05
C PRO A 17 -8.23 6.85 -10.02
N ARG A 18 -9.44 7.14 -9.55
CA ARG A 18 -10.09 6.40 -8.44
C ARG A 18 -10.20 4.89 -8.70
N GLU A 19 -10.42 4.53 -9.95
CA GLU A 19 -10.47 3.16 -10.47
C GLU A 19 -9.15 2.38 -10.32
N ALA A 20 -8.01 3.07 -10.20
CA ALA A 20 -6.70 2.46 -9.95
C ALA A 20 -6.35 2.36 -8.45
N LEU A 21 -7.17 2.94 -7.54
CA LEU A 21 -6.94 2.85 -6.09
C LEU A 21 -7.01 1.41 -5.55
N PRO A 22 -7.92 0.52 -6.02
CA PRO A 22 -7.91 -0.88 -5.59
C PRO A 22 -6.62 -1.62 -5.97
N GLU A 23 -6.02 -1.31 -7.11
CA GLU A 23 -4.74 -1.87 -7.54
C GLU A 23 -3.58 -1.33 -6.69
N LEU A 24 -3.59 -0.04 -6.40
CA LEU A 24 -2.63 0.58 -5.49
C LEU A 24 -2.68 -0.04 -4.09
N ALA A 25 -3.88 -0.28 -3.55
CA ALA A 25 -4.05 -0.92 -2.25
C ALA A 25 -3.49 -2.35 -2.22
N LYS A 26 -3.62 -3.11 -3.32
CA LYS A 26 -2.99 -4.43 -3.45
C LYS A 26 -1.46 -4.32 -3.43
N ASP A 27 -0.89 -3.37 -4.14
CA ASP A 27 0.56 -3.13 -4.17
C ASP A 27 1.10 -2.75 -2.78
N ILE A 28 0.37 -1.92 -2.03
CA ILE A 28 0.73 -1.55 -0.64
C ILE A 28 0.67 -2.77 0.27
N ARG A 29 -0.38 -3.59 0.19
CA ARG A 29 -0.51 -4.81 0.99
C ARG A 29 0.64 -5.78 0.71
N ALA A 30 1.00 -5.97 -0.56
CA ALA A 30 2.12 -6.82 -0.95
C ALA A 30 3.45 -6.31 -0.37
N LEU A 31 3.71 -5.00 -0.44
CA LEU A 31 4.92 -4.40 0.15
C LEU A 31 4.99 -4.58 1.67
N ILE A 32 3.87 -4.38 2.38
CA ILE A 32 3.79 -4.57 3.82
C ILE A 32 4.08 -6.05 4.16
N LEU A 33 3.46 -6.99 3.44
CA LEU A 33 3.70 -8.41 3.64
C LEU A 33 5.15 -8.80 3.37
N GLU A 34 5.76 -8.31 2.29
CA GLU A 34 7.17 -8.54 1.96
C GLU A 34 8.09 -8.00 3.08
N THR A 35 7.89 -6.73 3.46
CA THR A 35 8.71 -6.05 4.47
C THR A 35 8.59 -6.69 5.85
N VAL A 36 7.40 -7.13 6.23
CA VAL A 36 7.13 -7.73 7.56
C VAL A 36 7.48 -9.22 7.58
N SER A 37 7.33 -9.93 6.46
CA SER A 37 7.70 -11.35 6.33
C SER A 37 9.21 -11.56 6.44
N GLU A 38 10.03 -10.62 5.96
CA GLU A 38 11.49 -10.72 6.10
C GLU A 38 12.00 -10.39 7.51
N LYS A 39 11.24 -9.63 8.31
CA LYS A 39 11.70 -9.10 9.61
C LYS A 39 11.00 -9.64 10.86
N GLY A 40 10.00 -10.52 10.72
CA GLY A 40 9.34 -11.15 11.87
C GLY A 40 8.66 -10.15 12.82
N GLY A 41 7.87 -9.21 12.27
CA GLY A 41 7.15 -8.18 13.03
C GLY A 41 5.63 -8.42 13.14
N HIS A 42 4.97 -7.73 14.07
CA HIS A 42 3.53 -7.87 14.38
C HIS A 42 2.62 -7.53 13.17
N LEU A 43 2.25 -8.55 12.39
CA LEU A 43 1.37 -8.49 11.21
C LEU A 43 -0.06 -7.98 11.50
N GLY A 44 -0.51 -8.00 12.75
CA GLY A 44 -1.91 -7.74 13.12
C GLY A 44 -2.34 -6.27 13.13
N ALA A 45 -1.42 -5.32 13.35
CA ALA A 45 -1.78 -3.92 13.58
C ALA A 45 -1.98 -3.09 12.30
N SER A 46 -1.26 -3.42 11.22
CA SER A 46 -1.26 -2.61 9.99
C SER A 46 -2.31 -3.02 8.96
N LEU A 47 -2.87 -4.23 9.04
CA LEU A 47 -3.90 -4.67 8.09
C LEU A 47 -5.23 -3.95 8.32
N GLY A 48 -5.70 -3.83 9.57
CA GLY A 48 -7.00 -3.23 9.87
C GLY A 48 -7.15 -1.73 9.55
N THR A 49 -6.06 -1.01 9.27
CA THR A 49 -6.08 0.42 8.89
C THR A 49 -6.07 0.63 7.37
N VAL A 50 -5.69 -0.38 6.59
CA VAL A 50 -5.70 -0.30 5.12
C VAL A 50 -7.11 -0.22 4.56
N GLU A 51 -8.10 -0.81 5.23
CA GLU A 51 -9.50 -0.75 4.81
C GLU A 51 -10.26 0.52 5.29
N LEU A 52 -9.62 1.40 6.08
CA LEU A 52 -10.24 2.61 6.64
C LEU A 52 -9.89 3.91 5.89
N THR A 53 -9.05 3.85 4.85
CA THR A 53 -8.61 5.02 4.06
C THR A 53 -9.02 4.88 2.61
#